data_AF-A0A8J6RXA1-F1
#
_entry.id   AF-A0A8J6RXA1-F1
#
_cell.length_a   1.000
_cell.length_b   1.000
_cell.length_c   1.000
_cell.angle_alpha   90.00
_cell.angle_beta   90.00
_cell.angle_gamma   90.00
#
_symmetry.space_group_name_H-M   'P 1'
#
loop_
_entity.id
_entity.type
_entity.pdbx_description
1 polymer ?
#
loop_
_entity_poly.entity_id
_entity_poly.type
_entity_poly.pdbx_seq_one_letter_code
_entity_poly.pdbx_strand_id
1 'polypeptide(L)'
;MDSDWRDVSPRNGLGGLVDRLTGPGATKAELLLQFVPPLVAMVAAPAYALTLPAQWTPLQLGLIALLALDLVGGVLTNATSTAKRWYHRPGQGWRQHLAFVSLHLIHVLLVAVLFRGGDWGFWLGTSGYLLGASILILRSPLYLQRPVALGLYGLSLLGDRYVVTPTLGLEWFVPLFFLKLLVSHLLQETTYHTGKFPEKPVS
;
A
#
# COMPACT_ATOMS: atom_id res chain seq x y z
N MET A 1 6.95 7.01 27.10
CA MET A 1 7.77 6.40 26.05
C MET A 1 7.87 7.43 24.95
N ASP A 2 8.91 8.25 25.00
CA ASP A 2 9.14 9.28 24.00
C ASP A 2 9.68 8.58 22.74
N SER A 3 8.77 8.28 21.81
CA SER A 3 9.17 7.99 20.45
C SER A 3 9.82 9.25 19.92
N ASP A 4 11.13 9.22 19.78
CA ASP A 4 11.97 10.34 19.38
C ASP A 4 11.60 10.79 17.95
N TRP A 5 10.60 11.66 17.85
CA TRP A 5 10.10 12.28 16.63
C TRP A 5 11.07 13.35 16.11
N ARG A 6 12.39 13.10 16.16
CA ARG A 6 13.42 14.03 15.65
C ARG A 6 13.01 14.54 14.28
N ASP A 7 13.09 15.85 14.08
CA ASP A 7 12.65 16.56 12.88
C ASP A 7 12.86 15.75 11.59
N VAL A 8 11.76 15.18 11.10
CA VAL A 8 11.73 14.29 9.93
C VAL A 8 11.55 15.16 8.69
N SER A 9 12.50 16.06 8.42
CA SER A 9 12.42 16.95 7.26
C SER A 9 13.02 16.29 6.02
N PRO A 10 12.30 16.24 4.90
CA PRO A 10 12.87 15.85 3.62
C PRO A 10 14.09 16.72 3.27
N ARG A 11 15.08 16.14 2.60
CA ARG A 11 16.20 16.89 2.01
C ARG A 11 15.69 17.90 0.97
N ASN A 12 16.52 18.86 0.58
CA ASN A 12 16.21 19.78 -0.52
C ASN A 12 16.41 19.11 -1.90
N GLY A 13 15.76 19.63 -2.94
CA GLY A 13 15.91 19.18 -4.32
C GLY A 13 15.33 17.78 -4.60
N LEU A 14 15.92 17.06 -5.56
CA LEU A 14 15.44 15.74 -6.00
C LEU A 14 15.46 14.68 -4.88
N GLY A 15 16.45 14.76 -3.98
CA GLY A 15 16.51 13.89 -2.80
C GLY A 15 15.29 14.05 -1.88
N GLY A 16 14.73 15.25 -1.81
CA GLY A 16 13.51 15.53 -1.06
C GLY A 16 12.25 14.87 -1.63
N LEU A 17 12.20 14.66 -2.96
CA LEU A 17 11.09 13.95 -3.58
C LEU A 17 11.11 12.47 -3.18
N VAL A 18 12.29 11.85 -3.20
CA VAL A 18 12.48 10.48 -2.73
C VAL A 18 12.10 10.36 -1.25
N ASP A 19 12.57 11.28 -0.40
CA ASP A 19 12.27 11.26 1.03
C ASP A 19 10.77 11.39 1.32
N ARG A 20 10.03 12.18 0.52
CA ARG A 20 8.57 12.32 0.66
C ARG A 20 7.81 11.04 0.30
N LEU A 21 8.40 10.18 -0.54
CA LEU A 21 7.85 8.88 -0.92
C LEU A 21 8.22 7.80 0.11
N THR A 22 9.51 7.72 0.47
CA THR A 22 10.10 6.61 1.24
C THR A 22 10.16 6.84 2.75
N GLY A 23 9.89 8.07 3.17
CA GLY A 23 10.10 8.56 4.53
C GLY A 23 11.53 9.10 4.71
N PRO A 24 11.70 10.35 5.20
CA PRO A 24 13.03 10.92 5.41
C PRO A 24 13.87 10.08 6.38
N GLY A 25 15.12 9.85 6.00
CA GLY A 25 16.07 9.03 6.75
C GLY A 25 15.97 7.52 6.49
N ALA A 26 15.31 7.08 5.41
CA ALA A 26 15.26 5.68 5.02
C ALA A 26 16.67 5.08 4.88
N THR A 27 16.88 3.91 5.50
CA THR A 27 18.14 3.19 5.41
C THR A 27 18.39 2.64 4.00
N LYS A 28 19.63 2.26 3.69
CA LYS A 28 19.93 1.57 2.42
C LYS A 28 19.10 0.29 2.24
N ALA A 29 18.89 -0.47 3.31
CA ALA A 29 18.09 -1.69 3.29
C ALA A 29 16.61 -1.38 3.00
N GLU A 30 16.04 -0.36 3.64
CA GLU A 30 14.68 0.11 3.34
C GLU A 30 14.57 0.57 1.88
N LEU A 31 15.50 1.39 1.39
CA LEU A 31 15.48 1.85 -0.01
C LEU A 31 15.56 0.69 -1.00
N LEU A 32 16.39 -0.33 -0.74
CA LEU A 32 16.47 -1.52 -1.59
C LEU A 32 15.14 -2.27 -1.62
N LEU A 33 14.49 -2.49 -0.47
CA LEU A 33 13.17 -3.12 -0.39
C LEU A 33 12.08 -2.28 -1.06
N GLN A 34 12.20 -0.96 -1.01
CA GLN A 34 11.20 -0.04 -1.57
C GLN A 34 11.30 0.14 -3.09
N PHE A 35 12.47 -0.11 -3.71
CA PHE A 35 12.66 0.11 -5.14
C PHE A 35 12.92 -1.17 -5.95
N VAL A 36 13.67 -2.15 -5.42
CA VAL A 36 14.06 -3.31 -6.23
C VAL A 36 12.88 -4.24 -6.53
N PRO A 37 12.11 -4.77 -5.54
CA PRO A 37 10.97 -5.63 -5.83
C PRO A 37 9.89 -4.97 -6.71
N PRO A 38 9.54 -3.68 -6.52
CA PRO A 38 8.56 -3.01 -7.37
C PRO A 38 9.02 -2.84 -8.82
N LEU A 39 10.31 -2.56 -9.06
CA LEU A 39 10.87 -2.50 -10.41
C LEU A 39 10.85 -3.88 -11.09
N VAL A 40 11.10 -4.95 -10.33
CA VAL A 40 10.94 -6.32 -10.83
C VAL A 40 9.47 -6.60 -11.17
N ALA A 41 8.54 -6.23 -10.29
CA ALA A 41 7.10 -6.43 -10.50
C ALA A 41 6.58 -5.65 -11.72
N MET A 42 7.07 -4.42 -11.93
CA MET A 42 6.76 -3.58 -13.08
C MET A 42 7.05 -4.27 -14.42
N VAL A 43 8.09 -5.11 -14.48
CA VAL A 43 8.46 -5.88 -15.68
C VAL A 43 7.78 -7.25 -15.68
N ALA A 44 7.76 -7.94 -14.54
CA ALA A 44 7.26 -9.30 -14.43
C ALA A 44 5.74 -9.39 -14.66
N ALA A 45 4.95 -8.43 -14.18
CA ALA A 45 3.50 -8.44 -14.34
C ALA A 45 3.04 -8.36 -15.81
N PRO A 46 3.50 -7.40 -16.64
CA PRO A 46 3.15 -7.39 -18.07
C PRO A 46 3.78 -8.58 -18.82
N ALA A 47 4.99 -9.03 -18.45
CA ALA A 47 5.59 -10.22 -19.04
C ALA A 47 4.73 -11.47 -18.78
N TYR A 48 4.19 -11.62 -17.58
CA TYR A 48 3.24 -12.68 -17.25
C TYR A 48 1.95 -12.55 -18.08
N ALA A 49 1.37 -11.34 -18.15
CA ALA A 49 0.16 -11.09 -18.94
C ALA A 49 0.32 -11.52 -20.41
N LEU A 50 1.48 -11.28 -21.01
CA LEU A 50 1.81 -11.69 -22.38
C LEU A 50 1.86 -13.21 -22.60
N THR A 51 1.91 -14.02 -21.54
CA THR A 51 1.85 -15.49 -21.65
C THR A 51 0.40 -16.03 -21.67
N LEU A 52 -0.58 -15.16 -21.40
CA LEU A 52 -2.00 -15.53 -21.33
C LEU A 52 -2.66 -15.44 -22.71
N PRO A 53 -3.75 -16.22 -22.96
CA PRO A 53 -4.48 -16.22 -24.23
C PRO A 53 -5.40 -14.99 -24.37
N ALA A 54 -4.84 -13.78 -24.24
CA ALA A 54 -5.56 -12.52 -24.34
C ALA A 54 -4.79 -11.53 -25.24
N GLN A 55 -5.54 -10.68 -25.95
CA GLN A 55 -4.94 -9.60 -26.73
C GLN A 55 -4.84 -8.35 -25.87
N TRP A 56 -3.61 -7.96 -25.54
CA TRP A 56 -3.34 -6.78 -24.72
C TRP A 56 -3.02 -5.57 -25.58
N THR A 57 -3.66 -4.45 -25.28
CA THR A 57 -3.24 -3.15 -25.82
C THR A 57 -1.98 -2.65 -25.11
N PRO A 58 -1.16 -1.80 -25.75
CA PRO A 58 -0.02 -1.15 -25.08
C PRO A 58 -0.43 -0.36 -23.83
N LEU A 59 -1.63 0.23 -23.84
CA LEU A 59 -2.20 0.93 -22.69
C LEU A 59 -2.45 -0.02 -21.51
N GLN A 60 -3.05 -1.19 -21.76
CA GLN A 60 -3.26 -2.19 -20.71
C GLN A 60 -1.94 -2.70 -20.15
N LEU A 61 -0.94 -3.03 -20.99
CA LEU A 61 0.38 -3.47 -20.51
C LEU A 61 1.09 -2.39 -19.68
N GLY A 62 1.02 -1.13 -20.14
CA GLY A 62 1.56 0.01 -19.39
C GLY A 62 0.88 0.20 -18.04
N LEU A 63 -0.45 0.03 -17.98
CA LEU A 63 -1.20 0.11 -16.74
C LEU A 63 -0.92 -1.08 -15.80
N ILE A 64 -0.77 -2.30 -16.32
CA ILE A 64 -0.33 -3.48 -15.54
C ILE A 64 1.03 -3.19 -14.89
N ALA A 65 1.99 -2.66 -15.66
CA ALA A 65 3.30 -2.30 -15.16
C ALA A 65 3.23 -1.24 -14.05
N LEU A 66 2.44 -0.18 -14.26
CA LEU A 66 2.25 0.90 -13.30
C LEU A 66 1.58 0.42 -12.00
N LEU A 67 0.53 -0.40 -12.12
CA LEU A 67 -0.14 -1.00 -10.97
C LEU A 67 0.79 -1.93 -10.20
N ALA A 68 1.61 -2.74 -10.88
CA ALA A 68 2.55 -3.63 -10.22
C ALA A 68 3.62 -2.85 -9.45
N LEU A 69 4.17 -1.79 -10.06
CA LEU A 69 5.10 -0.87 -9.42
C LEU A 69 4.47 -0.22 -8.18
N ASP A 70 3.27 0.34 -8.32
CA ASP A 70 2.57 1.06 -7.26
C ASP A 70 2.11 0.16 -6.12
N LEU A 71 1.58 -1.03 -6.42
CA LEU A 71 1.03 -1.93 -5.40
C LEU A 71 2.16 -2.63 -4.63
N VAL A 72 3.14 -3.21 -5.32
CA VAL A 72 4.29 -3.84 -4.65
C VAL A 72 5.12 -2.79 -3.92
N GLY A 73 5.38 -1.63 -4.55
CA GLY A 73 6.10 -0.53 -3.92
C GLY A 73 5.35 0.03 -2.73
N GLY A 74 4.05 0.25 -2.86
CA GLY A 74 3.22 0.73 -1.78
C GLY A 74 3.14 -0.24 -0.60
N VAL A 75 3.04 -1.55 -0.84
CA VAL A 75 3.07 -2.56 0.24
C VAL A 75 4.37 -2.45 1.03
N LEU A 76 5.51 -2.43 0.34
CA LEU A 76 6.83 -2.49 0.98
C LEU A 76 7.22 -1.14 1.60
N THR A 77 7.02 -0.03 0.89
CA THR A 77 7.28 1.32 1.40
C THR A 77 6.45 1.59 2.63
N ASN A 78 5.13 1.44 2.58
CA ASN A 78 4.29 1.78 3.73
C ASN A 78 4.51 0.85 4.95
N ALA A 79 5.11 -0.33 4.75
CA ALA A 79 5.51 -1.22 5.84
C ALA A 79 6.84 -0.84 6.51
N THR A 80 7.64 0.06 5.93
CA THR A 80 8.93 0.48 6.52
C THR A 80 8.76 1.42 7.72
N SER A 81 9.70 1.39 8.66
CA SER A 81 9.64 2.24 9.85
C SER A 81 9.76 3.73 9.50
N THR A 82 10.56 4.09 8.49
CA THR A 82 10.68 5.49 8.04
C THR A 82 9.43 6.00 7.37
N ALA A 83 8.78 5.20 6.52
CA ALA A 83 7.53 5.59 5.90
C ALA A 83 6.40 5.66 6.94
N LYS A 84 6.30 4.71 7.87
CA LYS A 84 5.32 4.78 8.97
C LYS A 84 5.46 6.07 9.75
N ARG A 85 6.68 6.42 10.19
CA ARG A 85 6.96 7.70 10.87
C ARG A 85 6.53 8.90 10.02
N TRP A 86 6.83 8.87 8.72
CA TRP A 86 6.50 9.98 7.82
C TRP A 86 4.99 10.11 7.59
N TYR A 87 4.29 9.05 7.17
CA TYR A 87 2.87 9.10 6.85
C TYR A 87 1.95 9.18 8.07
N HIS A 88 2.46 8.93 9.28
CA HIS A 88 1.74 9.09 10.55
C HIS A 88 2.28 10.23 11.43
N ARG A 89 3.08 11.14 10.87
CA ARG A 89 3.61 12.32 11.58
C ARG A 89 2.49 13.25 12.05
N PRO A 90 2.75 14.17 13.01
CA PRO A 90 1.79 15.19 13.40
C PRO A 90 1.19 15.93 12.18
N GLY A 91 -0.13 16.05 12.14
CA GLY A 91 -0.87 16.61 11.01
C GLY A 91 -1.37 15.59 9.97
N GLN A 92 -0.99 14.31 10.06
CA GLN A 92 -1.59 13.21 9.31
C GLN A 92 -2.65 12.52 10.17
N GLY A 93 -3.90 12.99 10.05
CA GLY A 93 -5.04 12.42 10.77
C GLY A 93 -5.91 11.55 9.87
N TRP A 94 -7.07 11.14 10.38
CA TRP A 94 -8.00 10.27 9.67
C TRP A 94 -8.39 10.79 8.28
N ARG A 95 -8.51 12.12 8.09
CA ARG A 95 -8.87 12.72 6.79
C ARG A 95 -7.78 12.52 5.75
N GLN A 96 -6.51 12.67 6.13
CA GLN A 96 -5.38 12.49 5.22
C GLN A 96 -5.25 11.02 4.80
N HIS A 97 -5.41 10.09 5.75
CA HIS A 97 -5.42 8.66 5.44
C HIS A 97 -6.61 8.27 4.55
N LEU A 98 -7.82 8.76 4.83
CA LEU A 98 -8.97 8.53 3.95
C LEU A 98 -8.77 9.15 2.57
N ALA A 99 -8.21 10.35 2.47
CA ALA A 99 -7.93 10.97 1.18
C ALA A 99 -6.92 10.15 0.36
N PHE A 100 -5.88 9.62 1.01
CA PHE A 100 -4.91 8.73 0.38
C PHE A 100 -5.60 7.45 -0.15
N VAL A 101 -6.42 6.80 0.67
CA VAL A 101 -7.21 5.63 0.25
C VAL A 101 -8.16 5.96 -0.90
N SER A 102 -8.90 7.07 -0.79
CA SER A 102 -9.87 7.53 -1.80
C SER A 102 -9.24 7.78 -3.17
N LEU A 103 -8.00 8.26 -3.21
CA LEU A 103 -7.27 8.45 -4.47
C LEU A 103 -7.08 7.12 -5.22
N HIS A 104 -6.91 6.01 -4.50
CA HIS A 104 -6.66 4.70 -5.08
C HIS A 104 -7.92 4.03 -5.66
N LEU A 105 -9.11 4.62 -5.47
CA LEU A 105 -10.32 4.19 -6.18
C LEU A 105 -10.18 4.36 -7.70
N ILE A 106 -9.30 5.27 -8.14
CA ILE A 106 -8.94 5.43 -9.55
C ILE A 106 -8.33 4.13 -10.11
N HIS A 107 -7.51 3.41 -9.34
CA HIS A 107 -6.95 2.13 -9.79
C HIS A 107 -8.05 1.09 -10.02
N VAL A 108 -9.01 0.98 -9.09
CA VAL A 108 -10.15 0.07 -9.22
C VAL A 108 -11.01 0.44 -10.43
N LEU A 109 -11.25 1.74 -10.65
CA LEU A 109 -12.00 2.24 -11.80
C LEU A 109 -11.30 1.89 -13.11
N LEU A 110 -9.99 2.13 -13.20
CA LEU A 110 -9.20 1.81 -14.38
C LEU A 110 -9.21 0.29 -14.67
N VAL A 111 -9.12 -0.54 -13.62
CA VAL A 111 -9.25 -2.00 -13.77
C VAL A 111 -10.64 -2.38 -14.28
N ALA A 112 -11.70 -1.81 -13.70
CA ALA A 112 -13.09 -2.08 -14.12
C ALA A 112 -13.33 -1.72 -15.60
N VAL A 113 -12.88 -0.55 -16.02
CA VAL A 113 -13.12 -0.03 -17.38
C VAL A 113 -12.24 -0.75 -18.41
N LEU A 114 -10.94 -0.90 -18.13
CA LEU A 114 -9.98 -1.35 -19.15
C LEU A 114 -9.79 -2.87 -19.19
N PHE A 115 -10.11 -3.60 -18.12
CA PHE A 115 -9.86 -5.05 -18.04
C PHE A 115 -11.14 -5.86 -17.82
N ARG A 116 -12.23 -5.22 -17.39
CA ARG A 116 -13.49 -5.90 -17.06
C ARG A 116 -14.69 -5.39 -17.86
N GLY A 117 -14.45 -4.69 -18.97
CA GLY A 117 -15.52 -4.23 -19.87
C GLY A 117 -16.50 -3.23 -19.23
N GLY A 118 -16.05 -2.42 -18.29
CA GLY A 118 -16.91 -1.47 -17.58
C GLY A 118 -17.73 -2.09 -16.46
N ASP A 119 -17.17 -3.06 -15.74
CA ASP A 119 -17.80 -3.72 -14.60
C ASP A 119 -17.96 -2.75 -13.40
N TRP A 120 -19.05 -1.99 -13.41
CA TRP A 120 -19.41 -1.06 -12.33
C TRP A 120 -19.69 -1.76 -11.00
N GLY A 121 -20.13 -3.02 -11.04
CA GLY A 121 -20.35 -3.83 -9.84
C GLY A 121 -19.04 -4.10 -9.12
N PHE A 122 -18.00 -4.51 -9.85
CA PHE A 122 -16.65 -4.64 -9.31
C PHE A 122 -16.12 -3.31 -8.77
N TRP A 123 -16.29 -2.21 -9.50
CA TRP A 123 -15.84 -0.90 -9.04
C TRP A 123 -16.52 -0.47 -7.74
N LEU A 124 -17.86 -0.45 -7.72
CA LEU A 124 -18.65 -0.03 -6.54
C LEU A 124 -18.42 -0.98 -5.36
N GLY A 125 -18.41 -2.29 -5.60
CA GLY A 125 -18.21 -3.30 -4.55
C GLY A 125 -16.83 -3.21 -3.91
N THR A 126 -15.77 -3.21 -4.73
CA THR A 126 -14.38 -3.15 -4.24
C THR A 126 -14.09 -1.80 -3.58
N SER A 127 -14.55 -0.69 -4.18
CA SER A 127 -14.37 0.66 -3.62
C SER A 127 -15.16 0.85 -2.33
N GLY A 128 -16.41 0.40 -2.30
CA GLY A 128 -17.28 0.47 -1.12
C GLY A 128 -16.71 -0.35 0.03
N TYR A 129 -16.23 -1.57 -0.25
CA TYR A 129 -15.55 -2.40 0.74
C TYR A 129 -14.28 -1.72 1.27
N LEU A 130 -13.42 -1.20 0.39
CA LEU A 130 -12.20 -0.49 0.79
C LEU A 130 -12.49 0.69 1.72
N LEU A 131 -13.44 1.55 1.34
CA LEU A 131 -13.80 2.71 2.15
C LEU A 131 -14.41 2.30 3.50
N GLY A 132 -15.32 1.33 3.50
CA GLY A 132 -15.95 0.80 4.72
C GLY A 132 -14.91 0.20 5.66
N ALA A 133 -14.05 -0.69 5.15
CA ALA A 133 -12.96 -1.30 5.92
C ALA A 133 -12.00 -0.24 6.47
N SER A 134 -11.63 0.76 5.66
CA SER A 134 -10.74 1.84 6.09
C SER A 134 -11.33 2.67 7.22
N ILE A 135 -12.63 2.99 7.14
CA ILE A 135 -13.34 3.70 8.20
C ILE A 135 -13.36 2.86 9.48
N LEU A 136 -13.67 1.57 9.40
CA LEU A 136 -13.68 0.68 10.56
C LEU A 136 -12.30 0.61 11.24
N ILE A 137 -11.22 0.49 10.46
CA ILE A 137 -9.85 0.49 10.99
C ILE A 137 -9.53 1.82 11.69
N LEU A 138 -9.75 2.95 11.02
CA LEU A 138 -9.38 4.26 11.56
C LEU A 138 -10.24 4.70 12.76
N ARG A 139 -11.45 4.15 12.90
CA ARG A 139 -12.31 4.35 14.06
C ARG A 139 -12.05 3.37 15.20
N SER A 140 -11.30 2.29 14.95
CA SER A 140 -10.94 1.34 15.97
C SER A 140 -9.88 1.93 16.91
N PRO A 141 -9.96 1.64 18.23
CA PRO A 141 -8.87 1.94 19.16
C PRO A 141 -7.53 1.40 18.64
N LEU A 142 -6.44 2.12 18.88
CA LEU A 142 -5.12 1.81 18.30
C LEU A 142 -4.68 0.36 18.54
N TYR A 143 -4.91 -0.18 19.73
CA TYR A 143 -4.54 -1.56 20.08
C TYR A 143 -5.36 -2.64 19.33
N LEU A 144 -6.50 -2.27 18.73
CA LEU A 144 -7.34 -3.15 17.92
C LEU A 144 -7.17 -2.94 16.41
N GLN A 145 -6.50 -1.87 15.96
CA GLN A 145 -6.41 -1.57 14.54
C GLN A 145 -5.77 -2.72 13.74
N ARG A 146 -4.68 -3.31 14.25
CA ARG A 146 -3.99 -4.42 13.58
C ARG A 146 -4.88 -5.66 13.42
N PRO A 147 -5.49 -6.26 14.47
CA PRO A 147 -6.37 -7.41 14.29
C PRO A 147 -7.60 -7.09 13.42
N VAL A 148 -8.17 -5.89 13.53
CA VAL A 148 -9.28 -5.45 12.67
C VAL A 148 -8.85 -5.38 11.20
N ALA A 149 -7.71 -4.76 10.90
CA ALA A 149 -7.20 -4.66 9.53
C ALA A 149 -6.86 -6.02 8.94
N LEU A 150 -6.24 -6.91 9.71
CA LEU A 150 -5.94 -8.27 9.24
C LEU A 150 -7.21 -9.10 9.00
N GLY A 151 -8.22 -8.97 9.87
CA GLY A 151 -9.52 -9.62 9.67
C GLY A 151 -10.23 -9.13 8.41
N LEU A 152 -10.29 -7.80 8.22
CA LEU A 152 -10.87 -7.19 7.01
C LEU A 152 -10.05 -7.52 5.74
N TYR A 153 -8.72 -7.60 5.84
CA TYR A 153 -7.90 -8.06 4.73
C TYR A 153 -8.18 -9.53 4.40
N GLY A 154 -8.28 -10.40 5.41
CA GLY A 154 -8.64 -11.80 5.23
C GLY A 154 -10.01 -11.98 4.56
N LEU A 155 -11.01 -11.21 4.98
CA LEU A 155 -12.32 -11.16 4.32
C LEU A 155 -12.23 -10.69 2.86
N SER A 156 -11.33 -9.74 2.56
CA SER A 156 -11.10 -9.29 1.19
C SER A 156 -10.51 -10.40 0.31
N LEU A 157 -9.63 -11.26 0.84
CA LEU A 157 -9.07 -12.41 0.13
C LEU A 157 -10.13 -13.49 -0.12
N LEU A 158 -11.00 -13.74 0.85
CA LEU A 158 -12.13 -14.66 0.66
C LEU A 158 -13.11 -14.10 -0.37
N GLY A 159 -13.41 -12.80 -0.31
CA GLY A 159 -14.22 -12.12 -1.31
C GLY A 159 -13.62 -12.21 -2.72
N ASP A 160 -12.33 -11.93 -2.86
CA ASP A 160 -11.59 -12.06 -4.12
C ASP A 160 -11.66 -13.49 -4.67
N ARG A 161 -11.52 -14.50 -3.80
CA ARG A 161 -11.50 -15.90 -4.24
C ARG A 161 -12.87 -16.48 -4.57
N TYR A 162 -13.92 -16.08 -3.85
CA TYR A 162 -15.22 -16.75 -3.87
C TYR A 162 -16.39 -15.89 -4.35
N VAL A 163 -16.25 -14.57 -4.34
CA VAL A 163 -17.33 -13.63 -4.69
C VAL A 163 -17.02 -12.89 -5.99
N VAL A 164 -15.76 -12.48 -6.18
CA VAL A 164 -15.33 -11.71 -7.34
C VAL A 164 -14.78 -12.64 -8.41
N THR A 165 -15.25 -12.50 -9.64
CA THR A 165 -14.65 -13.20 -10.78
C THR A 165 -13.21 -12.69 -10.99
N PRO A 166 -12.18 -13.56 -11.06
CA PRO A 166 -10.81 -13.13 -11.28
C PRO A 166 -10.66 -12.26 -12.53
N THR A 167 -9.85 -11.21 -12.43
CA THR A 167 -9.47 -10.41 -13.60
C THR A 167 -8.23 -11.06 -14.22
N LEU A 168 -8.37 -11.61 -15.42
CA LEU A 168 -7.30 -12.33 -16.11
C LEU A 168 -6.01 -11.49 -16.16
N GLY A 169 -4.88 -12.03 -15.73
CA GLY A 169 -3.57 -11.36 -15.69
C GLY A 169 -3.40 -10.33 -14.56
N LEU A 170 -4.45 -10.05 -13.80
CA LEU A 170 -4.50 -9.14 -12.65
C LEU A 170 -5.05 -9.84 -11.40
N GLU A 171 -4.87 -11.16 -11.29
CA GLU A 171 -5.30 -11.94 -10.12
C GLU A 171 -4.61 -11.47 -8.82
N TRP A 172 -3.44 -10.86 -8.96
CA TRP A 172 -2.67 -10.26 -7.86
C TRP A 172 -3.17 -8.85 -7.46
N PHE A 173 -4.01 -8.20 -8.27
CA PHE A 173 -4.42 -6.81 -8.05
C PHE A 173 -5.15 -6.66 -6.72
N VAL A 174 -6.24 -7.40 -6.51
CA VAL A 174 -7.08 -7.26 -5.31
C VAL A 174 -6.31 -7.61 -4.03
N PRO A 175 -5.57 -8.74 -3.94
CA PRO A 175 -4.75 -9.04 -2.77
C PRO A 175 -3.74 -7.94 -2.44
N LEU A 176 -2.92 -7.51 -3.41
CA LEU A 176 -1.89 -6.50 -3.14
C LEU A 176 -2.48 -5.11 -2.88
N PHE A 177 -3.60 -4.78 -3.51
CA PHE A 177 -4.32 -3.53 -3.31
C PHE A 177 -4.81 -3.39 -1.87
N PHE A 178 -5.50 -4.41 -1.34
CA PHE A 178 -5.97 -4.39 0.03
C PHE A 178 -4.83 -4.53 1.05
N LEU A 179 -3.79 -5.31 0.75
CA LEU A 179 -2.60 -5.41 1.61
C LEU A 179 -1.92 -4.05 1.76
N LYS A 180 -1.70 -3.35 0.64
CA LYS A 180 -1.08 -2.01 0.61
C LYS A 180 -1.86 -1.03 1.47
N LEU A 181 -3.17 -0.96 1.29
CA LEU A 181 -3.98 0.09 1.89
C LEU A 181 -4.36 -0.24 3.34
N LEU A 182 -4.94 -1.41 3.59
CA LEU A 182 -5.49 -1.75 4.90
C LEU A 182 -4.39 -2.09 5.92
N VAL A 183 -3.38 -2.85 5.51
CA VAL A 183 -2.37 -3.39 6.43
C VAL A 183 -1.11 -2.53 6.39
N SER A 184 -0.56 -2.25 5.21
CA SER A 184 0.69 -1.49 5.11
C SER A 184 0.50 0.00 5.37
N HIS A 185 -0.54 0.66 4.86
CA HIS A 185 -0.68 2.13 5.01
C HIS A 185 -1.41 2.56 6.29
N LEU A 186 -2.64 2.08 6.49
CA LEU A 186 -3.55 2.61 7.52
C LEU A 186 -3.11 2.33 8.97
N LEU A 187 -2.38 1.25 9.20
CA LEU A 187 -1.97 0.88 10.55
C LEU A 187 -0.92 1.85 11.09
N GLN A 188 -1.18 2.44 12.25
CA GLN A 188 -0.15 3.11 13.02
C GLN A 188 0.63 2.07 13.84
N GLU A 189 1.95 2.04 13.69
CA GLU A 189 2.81 1.03 14.33
C GLU A 189 4.00 1.70 15.02
N THR A 190 4.47 1.10 16.11
CA THR A 190 5.71 1.51 16.75
C THR A 190 6.88 1.24 15.81
N THR A 191 7.68 2.26 15.52
CA THR A 191 8.85 2.13 14.66
C THR A 191 9.99 1.46 15.40
N TYR A 192 10.65 0.51 14.75
CA TYR A 192 11.83 -0.15 15.29
C TYR A 192 13.09 0.55 14.78
N HIS A 193 14.03 0.82 15.67
CA HIS A 193 15.34 1.35 15.31
C HIS A 193 16.42 0.27 15.50
N THR A 194 17.38 0.22 14.59
CA THR A 194 18.64 -0.50 14.78
C THR A 194 19.51 0.30 15.76
N GLY A 195 19.11 0.36 17.03
CA GLY A 195 19.88 0.94 18.12
C GLY A 195 19.93 -0.06 19.26
N LYS A 196 21.13 -0.41 19.73
CA LYS A 196 21.31 -1.19 20.96
C LYS A 196 20.38 -0.62 22.03
N PHE A 197 19.65 -1.49 22.73
CA PHE A 197 18.91 -1.10 23.92
C PHE A 197 19.83 -0.24 24.79
N PRO A 198 19.40 0.93 25.28
CA PRO A 198 20.16 1.60 26.32
C PRO A 198 20.31 0.59 27.45
N GLU A 199 21.55 0.24 27.79
CA GLU A 199 21.83 -0.51 29.01
C GLU A 199 21.09 0.23 30.12
N LYS A 200 20.19 -0.49 30.81
CA LYS A 200 19.57 0.07 32.01
C LYS A 200 20.72 0.53 32.90
N PRO A 201 20.70 1.78 33.42
CA PRO A 201 21.62 2.12 34.48
C PRO A 201 21.38 1.11 35.61
N VAL A 202 22.41 0.32 35.91
CA VAL A 202 22.42 -0.55 37.07
C VAL A 202 22.44 0.40 38.26
N SER A 203 21.29 0.56 38.91
CA SER A 203 21.15 1.22 40.21
C SER A 203 21.64 0.29 41.31
#